data_AF-E3VVZ9-F1
#
_entry.id   AF-E3VVZ9-F1
#
_cell.length_a   1.000
_cell.length_b   1.000
_cell.length_c   1.000
_cell.angle_alpha   90.00
_cell.angle_beta   90.00
_cell.angle_gamma   90.00
#
_symmetry.space_group_name_H-M   'P 1'
#
loop_
_entity.id
_entity.type
_entity.pdbx_description
1 polymer ?
#
loop_
_entity_poly.entity_id
_entity_poly.type
_entity_poly.pdbx_seq_one_letter_code
_entity_poly.pdbx_strand_id
1 'polypeptide(L)'
;MNMSVLTLQEYEFEKQFNEHEAIQWMQENWKKSFLFSALYAAFIFGGRHLMNKRAKFELRKPLVLWSLSLAVFSIFGAVRTAPYMLYILMTKGLKQSVCDQSFYIGPVSKFWAYAFVLSKAPELGDTIFIILRKQKLIFLHWYHHITVLLYSWYSYKDMVAGGGWFMTMNYGVHAVMYSYYALRAAGFRVSRKFAMFITLSQITQMLVGCVINYLVFSWMQHGQCHSHVQNIIWSSLMYLSYFVLFCHFFFEAYIGKTTKARKVD
;
A
#
# COMPACT_ATOMS: atom_id res chain seq x y z
N MET A 1 29.00 7.34 -15.88
CA MET A 1 28.52 7.46 -14.48
C MET A 1 27.25 6.63 -14.37
N ASN A 2 27.26 5.53 -13.60
CA ASN A 2 26.15 4.56 -13.62
C ASN A 2 24.86 5.18 -13.06
N MET A 3 23.74 5.00 -13.76
CA MET A 3 22.42 5.51 -13.40
C MET A 3 21.93 5.03 -12.01
N SER A 4 22.47 3.92 -11.52
CA SER A 4 22.26 3.39 -10.16
C SER A 4 22.95 4.19 -9.04
N VAL A 5 24.01 4.94 -9.34
CA VAL A 5 24.73 5.77 -8.35
C VAL A 5 23.99 7.10 -8.14
N LEU A 6 23.41 7.67 -9.21
CA LEU A 6 22.61 8.89 -9.15
C LEU A 6 21.29 8.69 -8.39
N THR A 7 20.64 7.53 -8.51
CA THR A 7 19.38 7.25 -7.80
C THR A 7 19.56 6.92 -6.33
N LEU A 8 20.79 6.65 -5.86
CA LEU A 8 21.11 6.42 -4.46
C LEU A 8 21.71 7.65 -3.77
N GLN A 9 21.96 8.73 -4.50
CA GLN A 9 22.36 9.99 -3.90
C GLN A 9 21.19 10.59 -3.11
N GLU A 10 21.42 10.91 -1.85
CA GLU A 10 20.43 11.48 -0.95
C GLU A 10 20.08 12.92 -1.33
N TYR A 11 18.79 13.25 -1.24
CA TYR A 11 18.34 14.64 -1.23
C TYR A 11 18.55 15.26 0.15
N GLU A 12 18.65 16.60 0.20
CA GLU A 12 18.91 17.30 1.47
C GLU A 12 17.86 17.02 2.55
N PHE A 13 16.58 16.90 2.17
CA PHE A 13 15.53 16.55 3.12
C PHE A 13 15.61 15.11 3.63
N GLU A 14 16.16 14.18 2.84
CA GLU A 14 16.37 12.78 3.27
C GLU A 14 17.51 12.72 4.28
N LYS A 15 18.60 13.48 4.05
CA LYS A 15 19.73 13.60 4.99
C LYS A 15 19.29 14.18 6.33
N GLN A 16 18.52 15.26 6.29
CA GLN A 16 18.05 15.99 7.47
C GLN A 16 16.95 15.26 8.25
N PHE A 17 16.35 14.21 7.68
CA PHE A 17 15.30 13.45 8.34
C PHE A 17 15.85 12.69 9.55
N ASN A 18 15.26 12.92 10.72
CA ASN A 18 15.61 12.24 11.96
C ASN A 18 14.77 10.95 12.13
N GLU A 19 15.35 9.83 11.75
CA GLU A 19 14.72 8.52 11.87
C GLU A 19 14.46 8.10 13.32
N HIS A 20 15.31 8.52 14.27
CA HIS A 20 15.13 8.16 15.68
C HIS A 20 13.88 8.79 16.27
N GLU A 21 13.65 10.08 15.99
CA GLU A 21 12.44 10.78 16.40
C GLU A 21 11.19 10.17 15.75
N ALA A 22 11.28 9.82 14.46
CA ALA A 22 10.19 9.17 13.75
C ALA A 22 9.84 7.79 14.34
N ILE A 23 10.84 6.96 14.65
CA ILE A 23 10.66 5.66 15.29
C ILE A 23 10.05 5.83 16.68
N GLN A 24 10.58 6.75 17.50
CA GLN A 24 10.05 7.01 18.83
C GLN A 24 8.60 7.48 18.78
N TRP A 25 8.28 8.42 17.88
CA TRP A 25 6.93 8.89 17.68
C TRP A 25 5.99 7.74 17.32
N MET A 26 6.40 6.84 16.43
CA MET A 26 5.61 5.66 16.07
C MET A 26 5.43 4.70 17.25
N GLN A 27 6.45 4.47 18.07
CA GLN A 27 6.35 3.64 19.27
C GLN A 27 5.34 4.19 20.30
N GLU A 28 5.29 5.51 20.45
CA GLU A 28 4.35 6.18 21.35
C GLU A 28 2.93 6.26 20.77
N ASN A 29 2.81 6.41 19.44
CA ASN A 29 1.57 6.81 18.80
C ASN A 29 0.92 5.76 17.91
N TRP A 30 1.52 4.58 17.71
CA TRP A 30 0.96 3.55 16.80
C TRP A 30 -0.49 3.20 17.13
N LYS A 31 -0.89 3.24 18.40
CA LYS A 31 -2.26 2.96 18.86
C LYS A 31 -3.30 3.96 18.33
N LYS A 32 -2.90 5.17 17.90
CA LYS A 32 -3.79 6.14 17.26
C LYS A 32 -4.42 5.60 15.97
N SER A 33 -3.79 4.61 15.32
CA SER A 33 -4.37 3.89 14.17
C SER A 33 -5.72 3.23 14.49
N PHE A 34 -5.95 2.76 15.73
CA PHE A 34 -7.25 2.24 16.15
C PHE A 34 -8.31 3.34 16.19
N LEU A 35 -7.96 4.52 16.73
CA LEU A 35 -8.85 5.67 16.75
C LEU A 35 -9.21 6.11 15.32
N PHE A 36 -8.23 6.23 14.43
CA PHE A 36 -8.48 6.56 13.03
C PHE A 36 -9.35 5.51 12.34
N SER A 37 -9.14 4.22 12.61
CA SER A 37 -9.96 3.14 12.07
C SER A 37 -11.40 3.19 12.58
N ALA A 38 -11.62 3.50 13.86
CA ALA A 38 -12.95 3.64 14.44
C ALA A 38 -13.69 4.86 13.86
N LEU A 39 -13.01 6.01 13.76
CA LEU A 39 -13.56 7.21 13.13
C LEU A 39 -13.90 6.97 11.66
N TYR A 40 -13.04 6.26 10.94
CA TYR A 40 -13.26 5.87 9.56
C TYR A 40 -14.48 4.94 9.40
N ALA A 41 -14.62 3.93 10.24
CA ALA A 41 -15.79 3.06 10.24
C ALA A 41 -17.08 3.86 10.53
N ALA A 42 -17.07 4.70 11.57
CA ALA A 42 -18.19 5.58 11.90
C ALA A 42 -18.55 6.50 10.72
N PHE A 43 -17.55 7.07 10.04
CA PHE A 43 -17.74 7.88 8.84
C PHE A 43 -18.36 7.07 7.68
N ILE A 44 -17.97 5.80 7.49
CA ILE A 44 -18.58 4.95 6.45
C ILE A 44 -20.08 4.76 6.70
N PHE A 45 -20.45 4.36 7.91
CA PHE A 45 -21.85 4.07 8.22
C PHE A 45 -22.70 5.36 8.27
N GLY A 46 -22.20 6.38 8.98
CA GLY A 46 -22.87 7.68 9.08
C GLY A 46 -22.95 8.42 7.74
N GLY A 47 -21.85 8.45 7.00
CA GLY A 47 -21.77 9.09 5.69
C GLY A 47 -22.70 8.44 4.66
N ARG A 48 -22.78 7.10 4.62
CA ARG A 48 -23.76 6.40 3.77
C ARG A 48 -25.19 6.75 4.17
N HIS A 49 -25.52 6.71 5.47
CA HIS A 49 -26.87 7.04 5.94
C HIS A 49 -27.28 8.47 5.58
N LEU A 50 -26.38 9.44 5.76
CA LEU A 50 -26.62 10.84 5.41
C LEU A 50 -26.78 11.03 3.90
N MET A 51 -25.91 10.41 3.10
CA MET A 51 -25.94 10.52 1.64
C MET A 51 -27.16 9.86 1.03
N ASN A 52 -27.81 8.87 1.68
CA ASN A 52 -29.04 8.27 1.17
C ASN A 52 -30.12 9.33 0.88
N LYS A 53 -30.22 10.36 1.72
CA LYS A 53 -31.20 11.46 1.59
C LYS A 53 -30.73 12.63 0.71
N ARG A 54 -29.48 12.62 0.20
CA ARG A 54 -28.89 13.74 -0.56
C ARG A 54 -28.60 13.35 -2.01
N ALA A 55 -28.48 14.34 -2.90
CA ALA A 55 -27.98 14.09 -4.26
C ALA A 55 -26.48 13.75 -4.24
N LYS A 56 -25.98 13.09 -5.30
CA LYS A 56 -24.54 12.84 -5.47
C LYS A 56 -23.79 14.16 -5.66
N PHE A 57 -22.58 14.26 -5.13
CA PHE A 57 -21.72 15.42 -5.37
C PHE A 57 -20.84 15.23 -6.62
N GLU A 58 -20.67 16.30 -7.39
CA GLU A 58 -19.77 16.33 -8.55
C GLU A 58 -18.34 16.74 -8.12
N LEU A 59 -17.63 15.82 -7.48
CA LEU A 59 -16.29 16.04 -6.92
C LEU A 59 -15.16 15.68 -7.90
N ARG A 60 -15.36 15.88 -9.20
CA ARG A 60 -14.41 15.42 -10.23
C ARG A 60 -13.05 16.10 -10.11
N LYS A 61 -12.99 17.43 -10.05
CA LYS A 61 -11.71 18.16 -9.94
C LYS A 61 -10.95 17.83 -8.65
N PRO A 62 -11.58 17.85 -7.45
CA PRO A 62 -10.91 17.42 -6.23
C PRO A 62 -10.41 15.97 -6.29
N LEU A 63 -11.20 15.05 -6.87
CA LEU A 63 -10.79 13.65 -7.03
C LEU A 63 -9.58 13.50 -7.96
N VAL A 64 -9.52 14.27 -9.06
CA VAL A 64 -8.34 14.28 -9.94
C VAL A 64 -7.10 14.74 -9.19
N LEU A 65 -7.18 15.87 -8.49
CA LEU A 65 -6.04 16.41 -7.75
C LEU A 65 -5.59 15.45 -6.64
N TRP A 66 -6.54 14.86 -5.93
CA TRP A 66 -6.29 13.87 -4.89
C TRP A 66 -5.60 12.60 -5.41
N SER A 67 -6.16 11.99 -6.46
CA SER A 67 -5.55 10.82 -7.08
C SER A 67 -4.19 11.14 -7.69
N LEU A 68 -4.02 12.34 -8.25
CA LEU A 68 -2.73 12.77 -8.80
C LEU A 68 -1.70 12.98 -7.69
N SER A 69 -2.05 13.57 -6.55
CA SER A 69 -1.11 13.74 -5.45
C SER A 69 -0.65 12.40 -4.89
N LEU A 70 -1.57 11.43 -4.73
CA LEU A 70 -1.21 10.08 -4.30
C LEU A 70 -0.39 9.32 -5.34
N ALA A 71 -0.65 9.55 -6.63
CA ALA A 71 0.15 8.99 -7.71
C ALA A 71 1.58 9.54 -7.68
N VAL A 72 1.74 10.87 -7.61
CA VAL A 72 3.06 11.53 -7.54
C VAL A 72 3.83 11.05 -6.31
N PHE A 73 3.20 11.07 -5.13
CA PHE A 73 3.79 10.55 -3.90
C PHE A 73 4.29 9.10 -4.07
N SER A 74 3.44 8.24 -4.65
CA SER A 74 3.78 6.83 -4.81
C SER A 74 4.87 6.59 -5.87
N ILE A 75 4.90 7.39 -6.94
CA ILE A 75 5.95 7.35 -7.97
C ILE A 75 7.29 7.74 -7.35
N PHE A 76 7.35 8.85 -6.61
CA PHE A 76 8.60 9.25 -5.95
C PHE A 76 9.05 8.21 -4.93
N GLY A 77 8.14 7.68 -4.11
CA GLY A 77 8.44 6.58 -3.19
C GLY A 77 9.02 5.37 -3.91
N ALA A 78 8.38 4.91 -5.00
CA ALA A 78 8.86 3.78 -5.79
C ALA A 78 10.23 4.04 -6.43
N VAL A 79 10.44 5.22 -7.02
CA VAL A 79 11.70 5.60 -7.67
C VAL A 79 12.84 5.69 -6.66
N ARG A 80 12.57 6.03 -5.40
CA ARG A 80 13.60 6.13 -4.36
C ARG A 80 13.86 4.79 -3.67
N THR A 81 12.83 4.01 -3.36
CA THR A 81 13.00 2.76 -2.60
C THR A 81 13.34 1.56 -3.49
N ALA A 82 12.87 1.52 -4.75
CA ALA A 82 13.13 0.37 -5.63
C ALA A 82 14.61 0.19 -6.01
N PRO A 83 15.36 1.23 -6.40
CA PRO A 83 16.80 1.10 -6.64
C PRO A 83 17.57 0.69 -5.38
N TYR A 84 17.18 1.20 -4.21
CA TYR A 84 17.76 0.80 -2.92
C TYR A 84 17.54 -0.69 -2.63
N MET A 85 16.31 -1.17 -2.79
CA MET A 85 15.99 -2.59 -2.61
C MET A 85 16.71 -3.48 -3.64
N LEU A 86 16.77 -3.03 -4.90
CA LEU A 86 17.47 -3.76 -5.96
C LEU A 86 18.98 -3.83 -5.69
N TYR A 87 19.57 -2.74 -5.21
CA TYR A 87 20.98 -2.70 -4.82
C TYR A 87 21.29 -3.72 -3.73
N ILE A 88 20.49 -3.77 -2.65
CA ILE A 88 20.67 -4.74 -1.58
C ILE A 88 20.46 -6.17 -2.09
N LEU A 89 19.45 -6.40 -2.91
CA LEU A 89 19.18 -7.71 -3.50
C LEU A 89 20.35 -8.20 -4.36
N MET A 90 20.93 -7.34 -5.20
CA MET A 90 22.02 -7.72 -6.11
C MET A 90 23.38 -7.85 -5.40
N THR A 91 23.61 -7.09 -4.33
CA THR A 91 24.92 -7.09 -3.64
C THR A 91 24.97 -8.04 -2.45
N LYS A 92 23.89 -8.15 -1.67
CA LYS A 92 23.83 -8.95 -0.44
C LYS A 92 22.94 -10.20 -0.57
N GLY A 93 22.23 -10.35 -1.68
CA GLY A 93 21.36 -11.49 -1.96
C GLY A 93 19.97 -11.40 -1.34
N LEU A 94 19.10 -12.35 -1.71
CA LEU A 94 17.69 -12.36 -1.33
C LEU A 94 17.50 -12.38 0.19
N LYS A 95 18.19 -13.29 0.89
CA LYS A 95 18.06 -13.44 2.34
C LYS A 95 18.35 -12.16 3.09
N GLN A 96 19.47 -11.51 2.77
CA GLN A 96 19.80 -10.26 3.42
C GLN A 96 18.79 -9.18 3.06
N SER A 97 18.35 -9.07 1.79
CA SER A 97 17.35 -8.07 1.39
C SER A 97 16.00 -8.19 2.11
N VAL A 98 15.62 -9.41 2.51
CA VAL A 98 14.37 -9.68 3.23
C VAL A 98 14.54 -9.41 4.72
N CYS A 99 15.66 -9.84 5.30
CA CYS A 99 15.94 -9.64 6.73
C CYS A 99 16.50 -8.25 7.06
N ASP A 100 16.65 -7.39 6.06
CA ASP A 100 17.26 -6.08 6.23
C ASP A 100 16.34 -5.08 6.95
N GLN A 101 16.65 -4.81 8.22
CA GLN A 101 16.05 -3.72 8.98
C GLN A 101 16.70 -2.36 8.63
N SER A 102 17.83 -2.36 7.89
CA SER A 102 18.49 -1.10 7.50
C SER A 102 17.61 -0.22 6.61
N PHE A 103 16.56 -0.78 5.97
CA PHE A 103 15.58 0.01 5.23
C PHE A 103 14.95 1.14 6.05
N TYR A 104 14.78 0.98 7.37
CA TYR A 104 14.15 1.99 8.24
C TYR A 104 15.09 3.14 8.61
N ILE A 105 16.40 2.92 8.52
CA ILE A 105 17.46 3.88 8.91
C ILE A 105 18.40 4.23 7.74
N GLY A 106 18.15 3.66 6.56
CA GLY A 106 18.99 3.81 5.39
C GLY A 106 18.93 5.22 4.84
N PRO A 107 20.03 5.71 4.24
CA PRO A 107 20.19 7.11 3.84
C PRO A 107 19.01 7.64 3.01
N VAL A 108 18.62 6.88 1.99
CA VAL A 108 17.48 7.21 1.13
C VAL A 108 16.17 6.72 1.73
N SER A 109 16.13 5.48 2.23
CA SER A 109 14.87 4.78 2.52
C SER A 109 14.17 5.23 3.82
N LYS A 110 14.89 5.80 4.79
CA LYS A 110 14.36 6.16 6.12
C LYS A 110 13.16 7.10 6.07
N PHE A 111 13.26 8.18 5.28
CA PHE A 111 12.17 9.14 5.10
C PHE A 111 10.96 8.47 4.43
N TRP A 112 11.21 7.71 3.36
CA TRP A 112 10.15 7.05 2.59
C TRP A 112 9.44 5.96 3.39
N ALA A 113 10.16 5.23 4.25
CA ALA A 113 9.55 4.27 5.16
C ALA A 113 8.57 4.94 6.12
N TYR A 114 8.95 6.09 6.71
CA TYR A 114 8.06 6.84 7.59
C TYR A 114 6.87 7.44 6.84
N ALA A 115 7.13 8.09 5.71
CA ALA A 115 6.11 8.70 4.88
C ALA A 115 5.08 7.67 4.39
N PHE A 116 5.51 6.45 4.06
CA PHE A 116 4.63 5.33 3.69
C PHE A 116 3.60 5.00 4.75
N VAL A 117 4.04 4.90 6.01
CA VAL A 117 3.17 4.51 7.12
C VAL A 117 2.18 5.63 7.43
N LEU A 118 2.65 6.87 7.39
CA LEU A 118 1.77 8.03 7.53
C LEU A 118 0.76 8.14 6.39
N SER A 119 1.13 7.80 5.15
CA SER A 119 0.25 7.91 3.97
C SER A 119 -1.02 7.07 4.08
N LYS A 120 -1.01 6.01 4.90
CA LYS A 120 -2.19 5.14 5.09
C LYS A 120 -3.37 5.88 5.73
N ALA A 121 -3.12 6.91 6.54
CA ALA A 121 -4.20 7.71 7.11
C ALA A 121 -4.83 8.67 6.07
N PRO A 122 -4.06 9.45 5.28
CA PRO A 122 -4.60 10.18 4.14
C PRO A 122 -5.34 9.28 3.15
N GLU A 123 -4.83 8.09 2.81
CA GLU A 123 -5.46 7.15 1.86
C GLU A 123 -6.91 6.79 2.24
N LEU A 124 -7.32 6.91 3.51
CA LEU A 124 -8.72 6.79 3.94
C LEU A 124 -9.67 7.78 3.21
N GLY A 125 -9.13 8.91 2.75
CA GLY A 125 -9.82 9.91 1.94
C GLY A 125 -10.44 9.36 0.66
N ASP A 126 -9.91 8.26 0.11
CA ASP A 126 -10.49 7.59 -1.07
C ASP A 126 -11.96 7.21 -0.84
N THR A 127 -12.28 6.73 0.37
CA THR A 127 -13.64 6.34 0.73
C THR A 127 -14.58 7.53 0.86
N ILE A 128 -14.07 8.70 1.26
CA ILE A 128 -14.84 9.94 1.30
C ILE A 128 -15.39 10.25 -0.09
N PHE A 129 -14.54 10.19 -1.12
CA PHE A 129 -14.98 10.40 -2.50
C PHE A 129 -15.98 9.35 -2.98
N ILE A 130 -15.80 8.08 -2.60
CA ILE A 130 -16.73 7.00 -2.96
C ILE A 130 -18.12 7.28 -2.37
N ILE A 131 -18.19 7.63 -1.09
CA ILE A 131 -19.46 7.88 -0.38
C ILE A 131 -20.16 9.13 -0.92
N LEU A 132 -19.43 10.26 -1.02
CA LEU A 132 -20.01 11.54 -1.48
C LEU A 132 -20.47 11.48 -2.94
N ARG A 133 -19.84 10.65 -3.78
CA ARG A 133 -20.25 10.42 -5.17
C ARG A 133 -21.26 9.28 -5.33
N LYS A 134 -21.79 8.72 -4.23
CA LYS A 134 -22.73 7.59 -4.21
C LYS A 134 -22.24 6.37 -5.02
N GLN A 135 -20.94 6.11 -4.99
CA GLN A 135 -20.36 4.93 -5.63
C GLN A 135 -20.46 3.71 -4.71
N LYS A 136 -20.48 2.51 -5.29
CA LYS A 136 -20.55 1.25 -4.53
C LYS A 136 -19.25 1.04 -3.76
N LEU A 137 -19.28 1.28 -2.44
CA LEU A 137 -18.17 0.95 -1.55
C LEU A 137 -18.21 -0.56 -1.25
N ILE A 138 -17.24 -1.30 -1.81
CA ILE A 138 -17.12 -2.77 -1.66
C ILE A 138 -16.42 -3.16 -0.36
N PHE A 139 -16.68 -4.38 0.13
CA PHE A 139 -16.07 -4.91 1.36
C PHE A 139 -14.54 -4.85 1.32
N LEU A 140 -13.95 -5.34 0.22
CA LEU A 140 -12.50 -5.36 0.00
C LEU A 140 -11.84 -4.00 0.26
N HIS A 141 -12.47 -2.90 -0.16
CA HIS A 141 -11.88 -1.57 -0.05
C HIS A 141 -11.77 -1.11 1.41
N TRP A 142 -12.89 -1.07 2.14
CA TRP A 142 -12.85 -0.55 3.51
C TRP A 142 -12.16 -1.51 4.48
N TYR A 143 -12.27 -2.83 4.27
CA TYR A 143 -11.51 -3.83 5.02
C TYR A 143 -10.02 -3.59 4.84
N HIS A 144 -9.53 -3.53 3.59
CA HIS A 144 -8.14 -3.27 3.26
C HIS A 144 -7.61 -1.98 3.92
N HIS A 145 -8.33 -0.86 3.79
CA HIS A 145 -7.87 0.43 4.33
C HIS A 145 -7.76 0.42 5.86
N ILE A 146 -8.65 -0.26 6.58
CA ILE A 146 -8.52 -0.41 8.04
C ILE A 146 -7.31 -1.29 8.37
N THR A 147 -7.24 -2.49 7.79
CA THR A 147 -6.21 -3.46 8.19
C THR A 147 -4.80 -3.02 7.80
N VAL A 148 -4.61 -2.37 6.64
CA VAL A 148 -3.29 -1.85 6.25
C VAL A 148 -2.85 -0.66 7.10
N LEU A 149 -3.78 0.19 7.57
CA LEU A 149 -3.47 1.29 8.48
C LEU A 149 -2.99 0.75 9.84
N LEU A 150 -3.75 -0.17 10.43
CA LEU A 150 -3.37 -0.80 11.70
C LEU A 150 -2.03 -1.53 11.60
N TYR A 151 -1.87 -2.37 10.56
CA TYR A 151 -0.68 -3.19 10.41
C TYR A 151 0.57 -2.36 10.10
N SER A 152 0.49 -1.37 9.20
CA SER A 152 1.65 -0.52 8.88
C SER A 152 2.15 0.27 10.09
N TRP A 153 1.24 0.80 10.92
CA TRP A 153 1.60 1.54 12.13
C TRP A 153 2.19 0.62 13.21
N TYR A 154 1.61 -0.58 13.38
CA TYR A 154 2.11 -1.58 14.32
C TYR A 154 3.48 -2.13 13.91
N SER A 155 3.68 -2.44 12.62
CA SER A 155 4.91 -3.06 12.12
C SER A 155 6.11 -2.09 12.04
N TYR A 156 5.87 -0.81 11.74
CA TYR A 156 6.95 0.18 11.69
C TYR A 156 7.60 0.41 13.05
N LYS A 157 6.82 0.38 14.14
CA LYS A 157 7.34 0.58 15.51
C LYS A 157 8.46 -0.42 15.87
N ASP A 158 8.39 -1.62 15.28
CA ASP A 158 9.29 -2.76 15.52
C ASP A 158 10.32 -2.95 14.40
N MET A 159 10.31 -2.07 13.38
CA MET A 159 11.19 -2.15 12.21
C MET A 159 11.27 -3.58 11.62
N VAL A 160 10.12 -4.21 11.40
CA VAL A 160 10.07 -5.64 11.08
C VAL A 160 10.81 -6.01 9.80
N ALA A 161 11.46 -7.18 9.82
CA ALA A 161 12.01 -7.79 8.61
C ALA A 161 10.93 -7.95 7.53
N GLY A 162 11.31 -7.78 6.27
CA GLY A 162 10.43 -7.79 5.10
C GLY A 162 9.77 -6.44 4.80
N GLY A 163 9.83 -5.47 5.72
CA GLY A 163 9.24 -4.14 5.57
C GLY A 163 9.62 -3.43 4.26
N GLY A 164 10.91 -3.43 3.91
CA GLY A 164 11.39 -2.80 2.67
C GLY A 164 10.74 -3.35 1.40
N TRP A 165 10.52 -4.68 1.34
CA TRP A 165 9.81 -5.33 0.25
C TRP A 165 8.34 -4.94 0.22
N PHE A 166 7.64 -5.02 1.35
CA PHE A 166 6.22 -4.67 1.45
C PHE A 166 5.95 -3.22 1.03
N MET A 167 6.76 -2.28 1.54
CA MET A 167 6.64 -0.85 1.24
C MET A 167 6.97 -0.55 -0.22
N THR A 168 8.08 -1.06 -0.73
CA THR A 168 8.53 -0.80 -2.12
C THR A 168 7.57 -1.36 -3.15
N MET A 169 7.08 -2.59 -2.97
CA MET A 169 6.08 -3.15 -3.88
C MET A 169 4.76 -2.38 -3.82
N ASN A 170 4.32 -1.98 -2.63
CA ASN A 170 3.09 -1.19 -2.49
C ASN A 170 3.23 0.18 -3.16
N TYR A 171 4.36 0.87 -3.01
CA TYR A 171 4.64 2.10 -3.73
C TYR A 171 4.55 1.92 -5.25
N GLY A 172 5.17 0.86 -5.78
CA GLY A 172 5.11 0.56 -7.21
C GLY A 172 3.68 0.31 -7.72
N VAL A 173 2.90 -0.53 -7.01
CA VAL A 173 1.52 -0.83 -7.40
C VAL A 173 0.61 0.39 -7.22
N HIS A 174 0.77 1.15 -6.15
CA HIS A 174 -0.01 2.37 -5.88
C HIS A 174 0.31 3.47 -6.88
N ALA A 175 1.57 3.59 -7.34
CA ALA A 175 1.94 4.51 -8.41
C ALA A 175 1.08 4.25 -9.67
N VAL A 176 1.03 3.00 -10.14
CA VAL A 176 0.23 2.64 -11.32
C VAL A 176 -1.27 2.80 -11.07
N MET A 177 -1.76 2.35 -9.91
CA MET A 177 -3.18 2.40 -9.55
C MET A 177 -3.70 3.84 -9.45
N TYR A 178 -3.00 4.73 -8.74
CA TYR A 178 -3.43 6.11 -8.58
C TYR A 178 -3.26 6.92 -9.85
N SER A 179 -2.22 6.67 -10.66
CA SER A 179 -2.13 7.26 -12.00
C SER A 179 -3.34 6.88 -12.86
N TYR A 180 -3.77 5.62 -12.80
CA TYR A 180 -5.00 5.19 -13.47
C TYR A 180 -6.24 5.92 -12.95
N TYR A 181 -6.39 6.06 -11.63
CA TYR A 181 -7.52 6.78 -11.04
C TYR A 181 -7.54 8.27 -11.41
N ALA A 182 -6.38 8.93 -11.40
CA ALA A 182 -6.23 10.31 -11.83
C ALA A 182 -6.67 10.50 -13.30
N LEU A 183 -6.18 9.64 -14.20
CA LEU A 183 -6.55 9.66 -15.62
C LEU A 183 -8.06 9.42 -15.83
N ARG A 184 -8.63 8.43 -15.13
CA ARG A 184 -10.06 8.11 -15.19
C ARG A 184 -10.91 9.26 -14.65
N ALA A 185 -10.50 9.89 -13.55
CA ALA A 185 -11.19 11.04 -12.98
C ALA A 185 -11.07 12.28 -13.90
N ALA A 186 -9.96 12.44 -14.61
CA ALA A 186 -9.77 13.52 -15.59
C ALA A 186 -10.64 13.33 -16.84
N GLY A 187 -11.20 12.13 -17.06
CA GLY A 187 -12.12 11.83 -18.16
C GLY A 187 -11.53 11.01 -19.28
N PHE A 188 -10.27 10.60 -19.16
CA PHE A 188 -9.63 9.77 -20.16
C PHE A 188 -10.23 8.36 -20.14
N ARG A 189 -10.57 7.85 -21.32
CA ARG A 189 -11.04 6.47 -21.50
C ARG A 189 -9.85 5.53 -21.50
N VAL A 190 -9.47 5.06 -20.32
CA VAL A 190 -8.42 4.03 -20.19
C VAL A 190 -8.99 2.63 -20.48
N SER A 191 -8.22 1.80 -21.18
CA SER A 191 -8.61 0.45 -21.61
C SER A 191 -8.89 -0.49 -20.43
N ARG A 192 -9.88 -1.39 -20.60
CA ARG A 192 -10.18 -2.47 -19.64
C ARG A 192 -8.99 -3.39 -19.40
N LYS A 193 -8.13 -3.60 -20.42
CA LYS A 193 -6.92 -4.41 -20.30
C LYS A 193 -5.94 -3.82 -19.28
N PHE A 194 -5.86 -2.49 -19.20
CA PHE A 194 -5.00 -1.82 -18.24
C PHE A 194 -5.54 -1.93 -16.81
N ALA A 195 -6.86 -1.79 -16.63
CA ALA A 195 -7.50 -2.06 -15.34
C ALA A 195 -7.26 -3.51 -14.87
N MET A 196 -7.32 -4.47 -15.78
CA MET A 196 -7.01 -5.88 -15.50
C MET A 196 -5.54 -6.07 -15.10
N PHE A 197 -4.61 -5.42 -15.80
CA PHE A 197 -3.18 -5.44 -15.46
C PHE A 197 -2.93 -4.92 -14.04
N ILE A 198 -3.58 -3.81 -13.64
CA ILE A 198 -3.46 -3.28 -12.27
C ILE A 198 -3.94 -4.31 -11.25
N THR A 199 -5.11 -4.92 -11.47
CA THR A 199 -5.63 -5.94 -10.55
C THR A 199 -4.72 -7.16 -10.48
N LEU A 200 -4.13 -7.59 -11.60
CA LEU A 200 -3.13 -8.67 -11.61
C LEU A 200 -1.87 -8.27 -10.83
N SER A 201 -1.35 -7.05 -10.99
CA SER A 201 -0.20 -6.58 -10.20
C SER A 201 -0.50 -6.55 -8.70
N GLN A 202 -1.73 -6.21 -8.29
CA GLN A 202 -2.17 -6.26 -6.90
C GLN A 202 -2.20 -7.70 -6.37
N ILE A 203 -2.72 -8.65 -7.15
CA ILE A 203 -2.72 -10.08 -6.79
C ILE A 203 -1.28 -10.60 -6.66
N THR A 204 -0.40 -10.27 -7.61
CA THR A 204 1.02 -10.64 -7.55
C THR A 204 1.70 -10.04 -6.32
N GLN A 205 1.42 -8.78 -5.97
CA GLN A 205 1.92 -8.16 -4.74
C GLN A 205 1.49 -8.97 -3.50
N MET A 206 0.24 -9.44 -3.44
CA MET A 206 -0.21 -10.24 -2.30
C MET A 206 0.50 -11.59 -2.21
N LEU A 207 0.67 -12.26 -3.35
CA LEU A 207 1.37 -13.53 -3.43
C LEU A 207 2.84 -13.40 -3.02
N VAL A 208 3.55 -12.41 -3.56
CA VAL A 208 4.94 -12.14 -3.17
C VAL A 208 5.00 -11.77 -1.68
N GLY A 209 4.02 -11.03 -1.16
CA GLY A 209 3.93 -10.74 0.26
C GLY A 209 3.84 -11.98 1.15
N CYS A 210 3.03 -12.98 0.76
CA CYS A 210 2.98 -14.28 1.41
C CYS A 210 4.33 -15.02 1.37
N VAL A 211 5.03 -14.98 0.24
CA VAL A 211 6.38 -15.58 0.11
C VAL A 211 7.38 -14.90 1.03
N ILE A 212 7.39 -13.56 1.08
CA ILE A 212 8.28 -12.80 1.98
C ILE A 212 8.01 -13.16 3.44
N ASN A 213 6.74 -13.25 3.86
CA ASN A 213 6.38 -13.67 5.22
C ASN A 213 6.89 -15.08 5.54
N TYR A 214 6.73 -16.03 4.62
CA TYR A 214 7.25 -17.39 4.78
C TYR A 214 8.78 -17.40 4.93
N LEU A 215 9.48 -16.63 4.10
CA LEU A 215 10.95 -16.53 4.14
C LEU A 215 11.44 -15.92 5.47
N VAL A 216 10.81 -14.82 5.93
CA VAL A 216 11.10 -14.22 7.24
C VAL A 216 10.91 -15.25 8.35
N PHE A 217 9.78 -15.98 8.35
CA PHE A 217 9.50 -17.01 9.33
C PHE A 217 10.56 -18.12 9.32
N SER A 218 10.89 -18.64 8.13
CA SER A 218 11.88 -19.71 7.96
C SER A 218 13.27 -19.28 8.47
N TRP A 219 13.76 -18.10 8.08
CA TRP A 219 15.09 -17.64 8.49
C TRP A 219 15.16 -17.18 9.95
N MET A 220 14.03 -16.76 10.54
CA MET A 220 13.94 -16.47 11.96
C MET A 220 14.15 -17.73 12.82
N GLN A 221 13.60 -18.88 12.41
CA GLN A 221 13.80 -20.16 13.13
C GLN A 221 15.27 -20.61 13.15
N HIS A 222 16.04 -20.23 12.12
CA HIS A 222 17.47 -20.53 12.03
C HIS A 222 18.36 -19.49 12.75
N GLY A 223 17.78 -18.51 13.44
CA GLY A 223 18.51 -17.45 14.14
C GLY A 223 19.15 -16.40 13.23
N GLN A 224 18.75 -16.33 11.96
CA GLN A 224 19.42 -15.52 10.94
C GLN A 224 18.62 -14.27 10.50
N CYS A 225 17.47 -14.03 11.13
CA CYS A 225 16.55 -12.95 10.82
C CYS A 225 15.86 -12.49 12.12
N HIS A 226 16.12 -11.27 12.58
CA HIS A 226 15.45 -10.74 13.77
C HIS A 226 14.08 -10.17 13.39
N SER A 227 13.01 -10.74 13.95
CA SER A 227 11.64 -10.29 13.76
C SER A 227 10.76 -10.81 14.89
N HIS A 228 9.49 -10.40 14.92
CA HIS A 228 8.52 -10.84 15.92
C HIS A 228 7.50 -11.79 15.33
N VAL A 229 7.31 -12.94 15.98
CA VAL A 229 6.32 -13.96 15.58
C VAL A 229 4.92 -13.37 15.41
N GLN A 230 4.50 -12.48 16.33
CA GLN A 230 3.20 -11.81 16.25
C GLN A 230 3.04 -10.97 14.98
N ASN A 231 4.08 -10.22 14.59
CA ASN A 231 4.07 -9.45 13.34
C ASN A 231 3.94 -10.35 12.12
N ILE A 232 4.67 -11.48 12.08
CA ILE A 232 4.58 -12.46 11.00
C ILE A 232 3.18 -13.05 10.90
N ILE A 233 2.54 -13.40 12.02
CA ILE A 233 1.17 -13.93 12.04
C ILE A 233 0.20 -12.91 11.48
N TRP A 234 0.22 -11.67 11.99
CA TRP A 234 -0.69 -10.62 11.52
C TRP A 234 -0.47 -10.26 10.06
N SER A 235 0.79 -10.18 9.63
CA SER A 235 1.16 -9.97 8.23
C SER A 235 0.65 -11.08 7.33
N SER A 236 0.87 -12.34 7.72
CA SER A 236 0.46 -13.51 6.92
C SER A 236 -1.05 -13.58 6.78
N LEU A 237 -1.79 -13.34 7.87
CA LEU A 237 -3.25 -13.28 7.84
C LEU A 237 -3.76 -12.17 6.93
N MET A 238 -3.17 -10.97 7.00
CA MET A 238 -3.54 -9.83 6.15
C MET A 238 -3.26 -10.10 4.67
N TYR A 239 -2.04 -10.54 4.33
CA TYR A 239 -1.66 -10.79 2.94
C TYR A 239 -2.44 -11.94 2.32
N LEU A 240 -2.70 -13.02 3.08
CA LEU A 240 -3.52 -14.13 2.63
C LEU A 240 -4.99 -13.71 2.42
N SER A 241 -5.57 -12.94 3.35
CA SER A 241 -6.95 -12.46 3.20
C SER A 241 -7.09 -11.55 1.98
N TYR A 242 -6.12 -10.66 1.75
CA TYR A 242 -6.10 -9.81 0.56
C TYR A 242 -5.95 -10.63 -0.71
N PHE A 243 -5.05 -11.61 -0.75
CA PHE A 243 -4.89 -12.49 -1.92
C PHE A 243 -6.22 -13.13 -2.32
N VAL A 244 -6.94 -13.73 -1.36
CA VAL A 244 -8.25 -14.35 -1.60
C VAL A 244 -9.27 -13.32 -2.10
N LEU A 245 -9.37 -12.16 -1.44
CA LEU A 245 -10.34 -11.13 -1.80
C LEU A 245 -10.07 -10.50 -3.18
N PHE A 246 -8.82 -10.26 -3.53
CA PHE A 246 -8.44 -9.74 -4.85
C PHE A 246 -8.65 -10.77 -5.96
N CYS A 247 -8.34 -12.05 -5.70
CA CYS A 247 -8.68 -13.14 -6.63
C CYS A 247 -10.19 -13.21 -6.85
N HIS A 248 -10.99 -13.21 -5.79
CA HIS A 248 -12.46 -13.19 -5.87
C HIS A 248 -12.96 -11.98 -6.68
N PHE A 249 -12.46 -10.78 -6.37
CA PHE A 249 -12.79 -9.56 -7.11
C PHE A 249 -12.43 -9.68 -8.60
N PHE A 250 -11.26 -10.23 -8.93
CA PHE A 250 -10.83 -10.42 -10.32
C PHE A 250 -11.77 -11.35 -11.08
N PHE A 251 -12.13 -12.49 -10.48
CA PHE A 251 -13.08 -13.43 -11.07
C PHE A 251 -14.44 -12.75 -11.32
N GLU A 252 -15.01 -12.04 -10.36
CA GLU A 252 -16.30 -11.36 -10.53
C GLU A 252 -16.25 -10.24 -11.58
N ALA A 253 -15.20 -9.42 -11.56
CA ALA A 253 -15.11 -8.22 -12.39
C ALA A 253 -14.76 -8.52 -13.86
N TYR A 254 -13.92 -9.52 -14.10
CA TYR A 254 -13.34 -9.76 -15.42
C TYR A 254 -13.80 -11.07 -16.08
N ILE A 255 -13.91 -12.15 -15.32
CA ILE A 255 -14.23 -13.47 -15.87
C ILE A 255 -15.75 -13.71 -15.85
N GLY A 256 -16.40 -13.55 -14.69
CA GLY A 256 -17.82 -13.83 -14.50
C GLY A 256 -18.75 -13.03 -15.39
N LYS A 257 -18.42 -11.76 -15.68
CA LYS A 257 -19.18 -10.94 -16.65
C LYS A 257 -19.04 -11.41 -18.09
N THR A 258 -17.87 -11.92 -18.46
CA THR A 258 -17.59 -12.43 -19.82
C THR A 258 -18.29 -13.77 -20.05
N THR A 259 -18.35 -14.63 -19.02
CA THR A 259 -19.09 -15.90 -19.07
C THR A 259 -20.61 -15.71 -19.13
N LYS A 260 -21.17 -14.65 -18.50
CA LYS A 260 -22.60 -14.33 -18.63
C LYS A 260 -22.96 -13.77 -20.01
N ALA A 261 -22.09 -12.96 -20.62
CA ALA A 261 -22.32 -12.47 -21.99
C ALA A 261 -22.32 -13.63 -23.00
N ARG A 262 -21.35 -14.56 -22.91
CA ARG A 262 -21.24 -15.72 -23.81
C ARG A 262 -22.28 -16.83 -23.61
N LYS A 263 -23.12 -16.74 -22.58
CA LYS A 263 -24.23 -17.69 -22.35
C LYS A 263 -25.59 -17.14 -22.84
N VAL A 264 -25.64 -15.87 -23.23
CA VAL A 264 -26.83 -15.19 -23.73
C VAL A 264 -26.81 -15.08 -25.26
N ASP A 265 -25.68 -15.40 -25.88
CA ASP A 265 -25.52 -15.71 -27.31
C ASP A 265 -25.65 -17.23 -27.54
#